data_AF-A0A7X4FU87-F1
#
_entry.id   AF-A0A7X4FU87-F1
#
_cell.length_a   1.000
_cell.length_b   1.000
_cell.length_c   1.000
_cell.angle_alpha   90.00
_cell.angle_beta   90.00
_cell.angle_gamma   90.00
#
_symmetry.space_group_name_H-M   'P 1'
#
loop_
_entity.id
_entity.type
_entity.pdbx_description
1 polymer ?
#
loop_
_entity_poly.entity_id
_entity_poly.type
_entity_poly.pdbx_seq_one_letter_code
_entity_poly.pdbx_strand_id
1 'polypeptide(L)'
;MPVLAGLIAILTTARYGIDTGLSGYRNLTTLASEISPVVGGVALAAVLAAVISSGGPILLSSATMFVRDWLPFTRRYDSARRLRAYQVTTVVYAIVAALAAWVVATRTTISILDLLLFGFAMVVPPAIAVGYVIYWPRTTERGAYWGMAVGYGAGLVWFALIKLALAFGFSAPEDASALHRLLVYCLTVDGEGIDPSYVTTFVPLVAIPLVSRLTIDTSGDREQFYAMLDGTLPVDREPA
;
A
#
# COMPACT_ATOMS: atom_id res chain seq x y z
N MET A 1 -16.17 -15.84 -7.64
CA MET A 1 -16.80 -16.64 -8.72
C MET A 1 -15.73 -17.00 -9.77
N PRO A 2 -14.98 -18.09 -9.59
CA PRO A 2 -13.87 -18.46 -10.49
C PRO A 2 -14.32 -18.87 -11.91
N VAL A 3 -15.54 -19.39 -12.07
CA VAL A 3 -16.09 -19.77 -13.39
C VAL A 3 -16.33 -18.55 -14.30
N LEU A 4 -16.87 -17.46 -13.74
CA LEU A 4 -17.06 -16.20 -14.47
C LEU A 4 -15.72 -15.58 -14.89
N ALA A 5 -14.70 -15.70 -14.04
CA ALA A 5 -13.36 -15.25 -14.35
C ALA A 5 -12.77 -16.03 -15.55
N GLY A 6 -12.86 -17.37 -15.54
CA GLY A 6 -12.41 -18.18 -16.67
C GLY A 6 -13.11 -17.84 -17.98
N LEU A 7 -14.42 -17.60 -17.93
CA LEU A 7 -15.20 -17.27 -19.13
C LEU A 7 -14.84 -15.88 -19.69
N ILE A 8 -14.69 -14.87 -18.83
CA ILE A 8 -14.25 -13.52 -19.23
C ILE A 8 -12.82 -13.56 -19.80
N ALA A 9 -11.91 -14.32 -19.18
CA ALA A 9 -10.54 -14.48 -19.63
C ALA A 9 -10.46 -15.11 -21.05
N ILE A 10 -11.19 -16.19 -21.29
CA ILE A 10 -11.24 -16.87 -22.60
C ILE A 10 -11.84 -15.92 -23.66
N LEU A 11 -12.95 -15.24 -23.37
CA LEU A 11 -13.58 -14.31 -24.31
C LEU A 11 -12.69 -13.10 -24.63
N THR A 12 -11.99 -12.56 -23.63
CA THR A 12 -11.07 -11.42 -23.81
C THR A 12 -9.89 -11.83 -24.69
N THR A 13 -9.34 -13.02 -24.47
CA THR A 13 -8.26 -13.58 -25.29
C THR A 13 -8.70 -13.83 -26.72
N ALA A 14 -9.90 -14.40 -26.91
CA ALA A 14 -10.47 -14.66 -28.23
C ALA A 14 -10.76 -13.37 -29.02
N ARG A 15 -11.13 -12.28 -28.33
CA ARG A 15 -11.52 -11.01 -28.97
C ARG A 15 -10.35 -10.06 -29.23
N TYR A 16 -9.37 -10.01 -28.33
CA TYR A 16 -8.29 -9.02 -28.37
C TYR A 16 -6.90 -9.63 -28.60
N GLY A 17 -6.79 -10.95 -28.74
CA GLY A 17 -5.51 -11.64 -28.84
C GLY A 17 -4.76 -11.65 -27.50
N ILE A 18 -3.59 -12.30 -27.48
CA ILE A 18 -2.76 -12.42 -26.27
C ILE A 18 -1.93 -11.13 -26.03
N ASP A 19 -1.82 -10.27 -27.04
CA ASP A 19 -1.03 -9.02 -27.02
C ASP A 19 -1.80 -7.82 -26.42
N THR A 20 -2.63 -8.05 -25.40
CA THR A 20 -3.42 -7.01 -24.75
C THR A 20 -2.60 -6.12 -23.80
N GLY A 21 -1.53 -5.48 -24.28
CA GLY A 21 -0.89 -4.29 -23.65
C GLY A 21 -0.39 -4.40 -22.19
N LEU A 22 -0.63 -5.48 -21.45
CA LEU A 22 -0.17 -5.72 -20.09
C LEU A 22 1.19 -6.41 -20.15
N SER A 23 2.24 -5.62 -20.34
CA SER A 23 3.64 -6.07 -20.40
C SER A 23 4.03 -7.03 -19.26
N GLY A 24 3.43 -6.89 -18.07
CA GLY A 24 3.71 -7.74 -16.90
C GLY A 24 3.14 -9.16 -16.95
N TYR A 25 1.96 -9.37 -17.56
CA TYR A 25 1.36 -10.72 -17.65
C TYR A 25 1.68 -11.43 -18.98
N ARG A 26 2.16 -10.67 -19.97
CA ARG A 26 2.53 -11.17 -21.30
C ARG A 26 3.50 -12.35 -21.21
N ASN A 27 4.53 -12.27 -20.37
CA ASN A 27 5.53 -13.34 -20.29
C ASN A 27 4.93 -14.67 -19.80
N LEU A 28 4.07 -14.65 -18.77
CA LEU A 28 3.46 -15.86 -18.23
C LEU A 28 2.44 -16.46 -19.22
N THR A 29 1.61 -15.62 -19.83
CA THR A 29 0.52 -16.06 -20.71
C THR A 29 1.03 -16.48 -22.08
N THR A 30 2.05 -15.79 -22.61
CA THR A 30 2.75 -16.18 -23.83
C THR A 30 3.41 -17.54 -23.65
N LEU A 31 4.19 -17.76 -22.59
CA LEU A 31 4.81 -19.06 -22.31
C LEU A 31 3.78 -20.19 -22.15
N ALA A 32 2.65 -19.94 -21.47
CA ALA A 32 1.59 -20.92 -21.33
C ALA A 32 0.87 -21.22 -22.67
N SER A 33 0.72 -20.22 -23.52
CA SER A 33 0.06 -20.34 -24.83
C SER A 33 0.94 -21.01 -25.89
N GLU A 34 2.27 -20.87 -25.79
CA GLU A 34 3.23 -21.58 -26.64
C GLU A 34 3.18 -23.10 -26.41
N ILE A 35 2.81 -23.55 -25.21
CA ILE A 35 2.59 -24.97 -24.89
C ILE A 35 1.27 -25.47 -25.47
N SER A 36 0.16 -24.74 -25.23
CA SER A 36 -1.15 -25.02 -25.83
C SER A 36 -2.11 -23.85 -25.57
N PRO A 37 -2.96 -23.46 -26.54
CA PRO A 37 -3.99 -22.43 -26.35
C PRO A 37 -4.94 -22.73 -25.18
N VAL A 38 -5.22 -24.02 -24.91
CA VAL A 38 -6.07 -24.44 -23.78
C VAL A 38 -5.38 -24.15 -22.45
N VAL A 39 -4.07 -24.41 -22.37
CA VAL A 39 -3.25 -24.15 -21.18
C VAL A 39 -3.12 -22.65 -20.93
N GLY A 40 -2.93 -21.85 -21.99
CA GLY A 40 -2.96 -20.38 -21.90
C GLY A 40 -4.29 -19.84 -21.38
N GLY A 41 -5.41 -20.40 -21.85
CA GLY A 41 -6.75 -20.04 -21.36
C GLY A 41 -6.97 -20.39 -19.88
N VAL A 42 -6.51 -21.57 -19.44
CA VAL A 42 -6.55 -21.99 -18.03
C VAL A 42 -5.65 -21.10 -17.16
N ALA A 43 -4.46 -20.73 -17.64
CA ALA A 43 -3.55 -19.85 -16.93
C ALA A 43 -4.16 -18.45 -16.69
N LEU A 44 -4.79 -17.87 -17.72
CA LEU A 44 -5.51 -16.60 -17.59
C LEU A 44 -6.71 -16.70 -16.64
N ALA A 45 -7.47 -17.80 -16.71
CA ALA A 45 -8.57 -18.06 -15.80
C ALA A 45 -8.10 -18.10 -14.33
N ALA A 46 -6.97 -18.76 -14.08
CA ALA A 46 -6.38 -18.87 -12.74
C ALA A 46 -5.91 -17.51 -12.21
N VAL A 47 -5.22 -16.71 -13.03
CA VAL A 47 -4.78 -15.36 -12.66
C VAL A 47 -5.99 -14.47 -12.35
N LEU A 48 -7.02 -14.46 -13.20
CA LEU A 48 -8.20 -13.64 -12.98
C LEU A 48 -9.00 -14.10 -11.74
N ALA A 49 -9.09 -15.40 -11.51
CA ALA A 49 -9.68 -15.96 -10.30
C ALA A 49 -8.91 -15.54 -9.04
N ALA A 50 -7.58 -15.55 -9.07
CA ALA A 50 -6.73 -15.12 -7.96
C ALA A 50 -6.95 -13.63 -7.63
N VAL A 51 -7.00 -12.76 -8.65
CA VAL A 51 -7.24 -11.32 -8.48
C VAL A 51 -8.63 -11.05 -7.89
N ILE A 52 -9.67 -11.76 -8.35
CA ILE A 52 -11.03 -11.60 -7.82
C ILE A 52 -11.12 -12.13 -6.37
N SER A 53 -10.39 -13.21 -6.06
CA SER A 53 -10.36 -13.82 -4.73
C SER A 53 -9.70 -12.91 -3.68
N SER A 54 -8.69 -12.12 -4.05
CA SER A 54 -8.00 -11.22 -3.13
C SER A 54 -8.59 -9.80 -3.16
N GLY A 55 -8.95 -9.29 -4.34
CA GLY A 55 -9.41 -7.92 -4.53
C GLY A 55 -10.71 -7.61 -3.77
N GLY A 56 -11.69 -8.54 -3.79
CA GLY A 56 -12.95 -8.37 -3.07
C GLY A 56 -12.76 -8.17 -1.56
N PRO A 57 -12.09 -9.11 -0.86
CA PRO A 57 -11.78 -8.97 0.56
C PRO A 57 -10.95 -7.73 0.90
N ILE A 58 -9.97 -7.33 0.07
CA ILE A 58 -9.16 -6.12 0.30
C ILE A 58 -10.02 -4.86 0.25
N LEU A 59 -10.89 -4.73 -0.76
CA LEU A 59 -11.80 -3.58 -0.90
C LEU A 59 -12.82 -3.53 0.23
N LEU A 60 -13.39 -4.67 0.62
CA LEU A 60 -14.36 -4.74 1.71
C LEU A 60 -13.70 -4.46 3.06
N SER A 61 -12.52 -5.03 3.33
CA SER A 61 -11.78 -4.80 4.57
C SER A 61 -11.43 -3.32 4.73
N SER A 62 -10.85 -2.70 3.70
CA SER A 62 -10.54 -1.27 3.71
C SER A 62 -11.80 -0.41 3.88
N ALA A 63 -12.90 -0.73 3.20
CA ALA A 63 -14.17 -0.03 3.36
C ALA A 63 -14.73 -0.15 4.80
N THR A 64 -14.69 -1.33 5.40
CA THR A 64 -15.15 -1.53 6.79
C THR A 64 -14.32 -0.74 7.80
N MET A 65 -13.00 -0.70 7.63
CA MET A 65 -12.10 0.13 8.46
C MET A 65 -12.42 1.61 8.28
N PHE A 66 -12.53 2.09 7.03
CA PHE A 66 -12.86 3.49 6.76
C PHE A 66 -14.19 3.90 7.38
N VAL A 67 -15.25 3.12 7.17
CA VAL A 67 -16.57 3.44 7.71
C VAL A 67 -16.57 3.43 9.24
N ARG A 68 -15.90 2.46 9.89
CA ARG A 68 -15.89 2.37 11.35
C ARG A 68 -15.02 3.45 11.99
N ASP A 69 -13.88 3.75 11.38
CA ASP A 69 -12.82 4.52 12.02
C ASP A 69 -12.89 6.01 11.63
N TRP A 70 -13.35 6.35 10.41
CA TRP A 70 -13.41 7.72 9.89
C TRP A 70 -14.82 8.32 9.82
N LEU A 71 -15.89 7.52 9.89
CA LEU A 71 -17.28 8.00 9.86
C LEU A 71 -17.95 7.77 11.23
N PRO A 72 -17.70 8.62 12.24
CA PRO A 72 -18.13 8.38 13.62
C PRO A 72 -19.66 8.26 13.78
N PHE A 73 -20.43 8.95 12.92
CA PHE A 73 -21.89 8.87 12.91
C PHE A 73 -22.43 7.47 12.58
N THR A 74 -21.64 6.62 11.91
CA THR A 74 -22.05 5.26 11.56
C THR A 74 -22.07 4.31 12.76
N ARG A 75 -21.47 4.71 13.89
CA ARG A 75 -21.52 3.96 15.15
C ARG A 75 -22.94 3.84 15.71
N ARG A 76 -23.82 4.81 15.40
CA ARG A 76 -25.23 4.84 15.82
C ARG A 76 -26.16 4.09 14.84
N TYR A 77 -25.64 3.52 13.76
CA TYR A 77 -26.45 2.83 12.76
C TYR A 77 -26.85 1.43 13.23
N ASP A 78 -28.08 1.04 12.88
CA ASP A 78 -28.47 -0.36 12.95
C ASP A 78 -27.62 -1.22 11.99
N SER A 79 -27.48 -2.50 12.33
CA SER A 79 -26.73 -3.54 11.62
C SER A 79 -26.95 -3.51 10.10
N ALA A 80 -28.21 -3.46 9.64
CA ALA A 80 -28.54 -3.45 8.22
C ALA A 80 -28.11 -2.15 7.51
N ARG A 81 -28.18 -1.01 8.21
CA ARG A 81 -27.78 0.29 7.67
C ARG A 81 -26.25 0.41 7.61
N ARG A 82 -25.56 -0.14 8.61
CA ARG A 82 -24.09 -0.21 8.64
C ARG A 82 -23.53 -1.14 7.57
N LEU A 83 -24.16 -2.30 7.36
CA LEU A 83 -23.80 -3.20 6.26
C LEU A 83 -23.96 -2.51 4.90
N ARG A 84 -25.05 -1.77 4.68
CA ARG A 84 -25.24 -0.98 3.46
C ARG A 84 -24.14 0.08 3.30
N ALA A 85 -23.73 0.75 4.36
CA ALA A 85 -22.62 1.71 4.31
C ALA A 85 -21.32 1.03 3.87
N TYR A 86 -20.98 -0.14 4.43
CA TYR A 86 -19.81 -0.91 4.00
C TYR A 86 -19.85 -1.29 2.53
N GLN A 87 -20.99 -1.78 2.04
CA GLN A 87 -21.17 -2.16 0.63
C GLN A 87 -21.03 -0.95 -0.30
N VAL A 88 -21.68 0.17 0.02
CA VAL A 88 -21.59 1.41 -0.77
C VAL A 88 -20.14 1.92 -0.82
N THR A 89 -19.46 1.99 0.32
CA THR A 89 -18.04 2.40 0.35
C THR A 89 -17.16 1.45 -0.44
N THR A 90 -17.41 0.13 -0.39
CA THR A 90 -16.69 -0.86 -1.19
C THR A 90 -16.85 -0.61 -2.69
N VAL A 91 -18.07 -0.31 -3.15
CA VAL A 91 -18.35 0.01 -4.56
C VAL A 91 -17.65 1.30 -4.96
N VAL A 92 -17.68 2.34 -4.12
CA VAL A 92 -16.96 3.59 -4.38
C VAL A 92 -15.46 3.34 -4.52
N TYR A 93 -14.85 2.57 -3.62
CA TYR A 93 -13.44 2.19 -3.71
C TYR A 93 -13.14 1.39 -4.98
N ALA A 94 -14.00 0.46 -5.36
CA ALA A 94 -13.85 -0.30 -6.60
C ALA A 94 -13.85 0.60 -7.84
N ILE A 95 -14.75 1.59 -7.90
CA ILE A 95 -14.82 2.57 -9.00
C ILE A 95 -13.57 3.43 -9.04
N VAL A 96 -13.14 3.97 -7.90
CA VAL A 96 -11.92 4.80 -7.81
C VAL A 96 -10.68 4.00 -8.22
N ALA A 97 -10.55 2.76 -7.73
CA ALA A 97 -9.44 1.87 -8.09
C ALA A 97 -9.45 1.53 -9.58
N ALA A 98 -10.62 1.26 -10.17
CA ALA A 98 -10.75 0.99 -11.61
C ALA A 98 -10.35 2.20 -12.46
N LEU A 99 -10.77 3.41 -12.07
CA LEU A 99 -10.37 4.66 -12.73
C LEU A 99 -8.86 4.89 -12.61
N ALA A 100 -8.30 4.71 -11.42
CA ALA A 100 -6.86 4.85 -11.19
C ALA A 100 -6.06 3.85 -12.03
N ALA A 101 -6.47 2.58 -12.06
CA ALA A 101 -5.86 1.54 -12.89
C ALA A 101 -5.93 1.89 -14.38
N TRP A 102 -7.06 2.40 -14.85
CA TRP A 102 -7.22 2.83 -16.24
C TRP A 102 -6.31 4.00 -16.62
N VAL A 103 -6.19 5.00 -15.73
CA VAL A 103 -5.29 6.15 -15.92
C VAL A 103 -3.84 5.70 -15.96
N VAL A 104 -3.41 4.84 -15.02
CA VAL A 104 -2.04 4.31 -14.99
C VAL A 104 -1.75 3.54 -16.27
N ALA A 105 -2.66 2.68 -16.72
CA ALA A 105 -2.49 1.87 -17.92
C ALA A 105 -2.45 2.67 -19.22
N THR A 106 -3.13 3.83 -19.28
CA THR A 106 -3.29 4.58 -20.55
C THR A 106 -2.40 5.82 -20.63
N ARG A 107 -2.17 6.50 -19.51
CA ARG A 107 -1.57 7.85 -19.47
C ARG A 107 -0.15 7.87 -18.89
N THR A 108 0.31 6.76 -18.34
CA THR A 108 1.52 6.74 -17.51
C THR A 108 2.44 5.60 -17.92
N THR A 109 3.75 5.80 -17.80
CA THR A 109 4.78 4.77 -18.05
C THR A 109 5.27 4.09 -16.76
N ILE A 110 4.59 4.35 -15.64
CA ILE A 110 4.96 3.80 -14.33
C ILE A 110 4.64 2.31 -14.33
N SER A 111 5.63 1.51 -13.94
CA SER A 111 5.50 0.07 -13.73
C SER A 111 4.47 -0.24 -12.64
N ILE A 112 3.56 -1.18 -12.94
CA ILE A 112 2.57 -1.68 -11.97
C ILE A 112 3.26 -2.33 -10.78
N LEU A 113 4.39 -3.01 -11.03
CA LEU A 113 5.21 -3.61 -9.97
C LEU A 113 5.74 -2.54 -9.02
N ASP A 114 6.20 -1.40 -9.53
CA ASP A 114 6.73 -0.32 -8.70
C ASP A 114 5.64 0.28 -7.81
N LEU A 115 4.43 0.44 -8.35
CA LEU A 115 3.26 0.91 -7.57
C LEU A 115 2.86 -0.10 -6.50
N LEU A 116 2.93 -1.39 -6.82
CA LEU A 116 2.65 -2.47 -5.86
C LEU A 116 3.69 -2.51 -4.74
N LEU A 117 4.98 -2.47 -5.09
CA LEU A 117 6.09 -2.44 -4.12
C LEU A 117 6.02 -1.20 -3.24
N PHE A 118 5.73 -0.04 -3.83
CA PHE A 118 5.48 1.18 -3.07
C PHE A 118 4.27 1.02 -2.13
N GLY A 119 3.18 0.43 -2.59
CA GLY A 119 2.02 0.11 -1.76
C GLY A 119 2.36 -0.75 -0.54
N PHE A 120 3.16 -1.81 -0.73
CA PHE A 120 3.64 -2.64 0.37
C PHE A 120 4.59 -1.91 1.31
N ALA A 121 5.50 -1.09 0.77
CA ALA A 121 6.40 -0.26 1.56
C ALA A 121 5.63 0.68 2.51
N MET A 122 4.48 1.19 2.08
CA MET A 122 3.64 2.09 2.89
C MET A 122 2.87 1.37 4.01
N VAL A 123 2.78 0.04 4.01
CA VAL A 123 2.20 -0.72 5.15
C VAL A 123 3.19 -0.88 6.30
N VAL A 124 4.49 -0.69 6.03
CA VAL A 124 5.57 -0.95 6.99
C VAL A 124 5.58 0.00 8.19
N PRO A 125 5.41 1.34 8.05
CA PRO A 125 5.49 2.24 9.20
C PRO A 125 4.48 1.94 10.32
N PRO A 126 3.18 1.68 10.03
CA PRO A 126 2.23 1.22 11.05
C PRO A 126 2.60 -0.12 11.66
N ALA A 127 3.07 -1.08 10.85
CA ALA A 127 3.46 -2.41 11.36
C ALA A 127 4.60 -2.30 12.38
N ILE A 128 5.60 -1.46 12.10
CA ILE A 128 6.70 -1.19 13.02
C ILE A 128 6.20 -0.49 14.28
N ALA A 129 5.32 0.50 14.16
CA ALA A 129 4.74 1.20 15.31
C ALA A 129 3.98 0.23 16.24
N VAL A 130 3.14 -0.64 15.68
CA VAL A 130 2.46 -1.69 16.46
C VAL A 130 3.48 -2.63 17.12
N GLY A 131 4.53 -3.03 16.41
CA GLY A 131 5.62 -3.83 16.99
C GLY A 131 6.27 -3.15 18.21
N TYR A 132 6.56 -1.85 18.14
CA TYR A 132 7.10 -1.09 19.27
C TYR A 132 6.10 -0.97 20.43
N VAL A 133 4.82 -0.75 20.15
CA VAL A 133 3.79 -0.66 21.19
C VAL A 133 3.67 -1.98 21.97
N ILE A 134 3.76 -3.12 21.29
CA ILE A 134 3.64 -4.47 21.89
C ILE A 134 4.92 -4.88 22.63
N TYR A 135 6.10 -4.73 21.99
CA TYR A 135 7.35 -5.31 22.51
C TYR A 135 8.20 -4.34 23.33
N TRP A 136 7.98 -3.03 23.22
CA TRP A 136 8.82 -2.01 23.87
C TRP A 136 7.98 -1.16 24.84
N PRO A 137 8.07 -1.40 26.16
CA PRO A 137 7.19 -0.75 27.16
C PRO A 137 7.46 0.74 27.37
N ARG A 138 8.52 1.29 26.74
CA ARG A 138 8.82 2.72 26.75
C ARG A 138 8.30 3.44 25.49
N THR A 139 7.46 2.79 24.68
CA THR A 139 6.85 3.43 23.51
C THR A 139 5.78 4.41 23.99
N THR A 140 5.79 5.60 23.43
CA THR A 140 4.82 6.67 23.76
C THR A 140 3.85 6.87 22.61
N GLU A 141 2.65 7.40 22.88
CA GLU A 141 1.67 7.72 21.83
C GLU A 141 2.27 8.65 20.78
N ARG A 142 2.93 9.73 21.23
CA ARG A 142 3.61 10.69 20.35
C ARG A 142 4.72 10.03 19.54
N GLY A 143 5.49 9.12 20.14
CA GLY A 143 6.53 8.36 19.44
C GLY A 143 5.97 7.44 18.37
N ALA A 144 4.88 6.73 18.64
CA ALA A 144 4.20 5.89 17.65
C ALA A 144 3.60 6.75 16.52
N TYR A 145 2.88 7.83 16.87
CA TYR A 145 2.26 8.73 15.89
C TYR A 145 3.28 9.41 14.97
N TRP A 146 4.27 10.10 15.54
CA TRP A 146 5.29 10.80 14.75
C TRP A 146 6.21 9.84 14.02
N GLY A 147 6.50 8.67 14.60
CA GLY A 147 7.23 7.61 13.92
C GLY A 147 6.53 7.13 12.65
N MET A 148 5.22 6.88 12.72
CA MET A 148 4.42 6.55 11.53
C MET A 148 4.38 7.70 10.53
N ALA A 149 4.09 8.93 10.98
CA ALA A 149 3.95 10.10 10.13
C ALA A 149 5.25 10.42 9.35
N VAL A 150 6.39 10.38 10.04
CA VAL A 150 7.71 10.63 9.41
C VAL A 150 8.09 9.47 8.49
N GLY A 151 7.79 8.21 8.86
CA GLY A 151 8.01 7.06 7.97
C GLY A 151 7.20 7.16 6.66
N TYR A 152 5.94 7.56 6.75
CA TYR A 152 5.08 7.80 5.59
C TYR A 152 5.58 8.96 4.72
N GLY A 153 5.88 10.10 5.33
CA GLY A 153 6.38 11.27 4.63
C GLY A 153 7.70 10.99 3.93
N ALA A 154 8.65 10.35 4.62
CA ALA A 154 9.94 10.00 4.06
C ALA A 154 9.81 9.01 2.89
N GLY A 155 8.95 7.98 3.02
CA GLY A 155 8.68 7.03 1.93
C GLY A 155 8.09 7.70 0.68
N LEU A 156 7.10 8.59 0.86
CA LEU A 156 6.49 9.33 -0.24
C LEU A 156 7.50 10.25 -0.93
N VAL A 157 8.26 11.04 -0.15
CA VAL A 157 9.29 11.94 -0.67
C VAL A 157 10.35 11.15 -1.41
N TRP A 158 10.81 10.03 -0.86
CA TRP A 158 11.80 9.17 -1.50
C TRP A 158 11.32 8.59 -2.83
N PHE A 159 10.10 8.05 -2.87
CA PHE A 159 9.51 7.53 -4.11
C PHE A 159 9.36 8.63 -5.17
N ALA A 160 8.89 9.82 -4.78
CA ALA A 160 8.77 10.95 -5.69
C ALA A 160 10.14 11.40 -6.23
N LEU A 161 11.16 11.46 -5.36
CA LEU A 161 12.51 11.83 -5.76
C LEU A 161 13.14 10.81 -6.71
N ILE A 162 12.93 9.51 -6.51
CA ILE A 162 13.38 8.47 -7.44
C ILE A 162 12.76 8.67 -8.82
N LYS A 163 11.44 8.85 -8.87
CA LYS A 163 10.74 9.05 -10.15
C LYS A 163 11.17 10.34 -10.84
N LEU A 164 11.45 11.39 -10.06
CA LEU A 164 12.00 12.64 -10.56
C LEU A 164 13.42 12.45 -11.12
N ALA A 165 14.29 11.77 -10.39
CA ALA A 165 15.67 11.49 -10.81
C ALA A 165 15.71 10.67 -12.10
N LEU A 166 14.89 9.62 -12.18
CA LEU A 166 14.76 8.80 -13.39
C LEU A 166 14.19 9.59 -14.57
N ALA A 167 13.19 10.46 -14.33
CA ALA A 167 12.59 11.29 -15.38
C ALA A 167 13.56 12.34 -15.96
N PHE A 168 14.44 12.91 -15.13
CA PHE A 168 15.45 13.87 -15.56
C PHE A 168 16.74 13.22 -16.08
N GLY A 169 16.82 11.88 -16.12
CA GLY A 169 18.02 11.18 -16.57
C GLY A 169 19.23 11.46 -15.68
N PHE A 170 19.00 11.66 -14.37
CA PHE A 170 20.06 11.81 -13.38
C PHE A 170 20.90 10.52 -13.35
N SER A 171 21.96 10.53 -14.13
CA SER A 171 23.00 9.50 -14.20
C SER A 171 24.29 10.19 -13.80
N ALA A 172 25.17 9.52 -13.06
CA ALA A 172 26.44 10.10 -12.66
C ALA A 172 27.41 10.08 -13.85
N PRO A 173 27.84 11.24 -14.41
CA PRO A 173 28.96 11.28 -15.33
C PRO A 173 30.24 10.78 -14.65
N GLU A 174 31.17 10.22 -15.42
CA GLU A 174 32.46 9.73 -14.91
C GLU A 174 33.33 10.83 -14.26
N ASP A 175 32.98 12.10 -14.46
CA ASP A 175 33.69 13.29 -13.95
C ASP A 175 32.96 14.06 -12.83
N ALA A 176 31.86 13.53 -12.29
CA ALA A 176 31.06 14.26 -11.30
C ALA A 176 31.65 14.22 -9.88
N SER A 177 31.51 15.35 -9.15
CA SER A 177 31.96 15.52 -7.77
C SER A 177 31.47 14.40 -6.84
N ALA A 178 32.27 14.05 -5.83
CA ALA A 178 31.98 12.95 -4.90
C ALA A 178 30.60 13.08 -4.23
N LEU A 179 30.15 14.31 -3.93
CA LEU A 179 28.82 14.59 -3.38
C LEU A 179 27.69 14.29 -4.37
N HIS A 180 27.89 14.63 -5.65
CA HIS A 180 26.91 14.34 -6.70
C HIS A 180 26.81 12.85 -6.97
N ARG A 181 27.95 12.15 -6.97
CA ARG A 181 27.98 10.68 -7.03
C ARG A 181 27.29 10.04 -5.84
N LEU A 182 27.55 10.52 -4.63
CA LEU A 182 26.91 9.99 -3.42
C LEU A 182 25.40 10.23 -3.43
N LEU A 183 24.94 11.40 -3.87
CA LEU A 183 23.51 11.68 -4.09
C LEU A 183 22.90 10.76 -5.14
N VAL A 184 23.54 10.58 -6.29
CA VAL A 184 23.06 9.66 -7.33
C VAL A 184 23.00 8.23 -6.79
N TYR A 185 24.05 7.73 -6.15
CA TYR A 185 24.06 6.40 -5.54
C TYR A 185 23.01 6.22 -4.43
N CYS A 186 22.67 7.29 -3.70
CA CYS A 186 21.60 7.24 -2.71
C CYS A 186 20.21 7.12 -3.36
N LEU A 187 19.97 7.67 -4.55
CA LEU A 187 18.64 7.63 -5.19
C LEU A 187 18.51 6.52 -6.23
N THR A 188 19.57 6.27 -7.00
CA THR A 188 19.59 5.37 -8.15
C THR A 188 20.90 4.58 -8.19
N VAL A 189 20.82 3.26 -8.20
CA VAL A 189 21.97 2.37 -8.41
C VAL A 189 21.78 1.71 -9.77
N ASP A 190 22.76 1.88 -10.67
CA ASP A 190 22.77 1.26 -12.01
C ASP A 190 21.51 1.50 -12.87
N GLY A 191 20.85 2.65 -12.69
CA GLY A 191 19.63 3.02 -13.43
C GLY A 191 18.33 2.52 -12.81
N GLU A 192 18.37 1.79 -11.68
CA GLU A 192 17.20 1.43 -10.88
C GLU A 192 17.17 2.25 -9.58
N GLY A 193 15.97 2.71 -9.20
CA GLY A 193 15.78 3.45 -7.95
C GLY A 193 15.83 2.52 -6.74
N ILE A 194 16.46 2.96 -5.64
CA ILE A 194 16.49 2.18 -4.39
C ILE A 194 15.06 2.02 -3.85
N ASP A 195 14.68 0.79 -3.52
CA ASP A 195 13.32 0.48 -3.06
C ASP A 195 12.87 1.39 -1.89
N PRO A 196 11.72 2.10 -2.00
CA PRO A 196 11.19 2.94 -0.93
C PRO A 196 11.00 2.22 0.42
N SER A 197 10.88 0.90 0.41
CA SER A 197 10.76 0.06 1.60
C SER A 197 11.92 0.24 2.58
N TYR A 198 13.13 0.52 2.12
CA TYR A 198 14.25 0.79 3.03
C TYR A 198 13.98 2.02 3.88
N VAL A 199 13.52 3.11 3.26
CA VAL A 199 13.20 4.35 3.97
C VAL A 199 12.01 4.14 4.90
N THR A 200 10.93 3.52 4.41
CA THR A 200 9.75 3.27 5.25
C THR A 200 9.99 2.25 6.36
N THR A 201 11.09 1.49 6.32
CA THR A 201 11.51 0.59 7.40
C THR A 201 12.43 1.30 8.39
N PHE A 202 13.55 1.84 7.93
CA PHE A 202 14.59 2.38 8.82
C PHE A 202 14.18 3.67 9.50
N VAL A 203 13.43 4.54 8.81
CA VAL A 203 12.98 5.82 9.38
C VAL A 203 12.11 5.61 10.62
N PRO A 204 10.98 4.86 10.58
CA PRO A 204 10.21 4.61 11.79
C PRO A 204 10.96 3.78 12.83
N LEU A 205 11.81 2.84 12.41
CA LEU A 205 12.65 2.05 13.34
C LEU A 205 13.55 2.93 14.22
N VAL A 206 14.05 4.05 13.70
CA VAL A 206 14.87 5.00 14.46
C VAL A 206 14.01 6.10 15.09
N ALA A 207 13.03 6.64 14.36
CA ALA A 207 12.21 7.76 14.81
C ALA A 207 11.35 7.40 16.02
N ILE A 208 10.72 6.22 16.06
CA ILE A 208 9.86 5.79 17.16
C ILE A 208 10.61 5.76 18.50
N PRO A 209 11.75 5.06 18.64
CA PRO A 209 12.48 5.03 19.91
C PRO A 209 13.15 6.38 20.23
N LEU A 210 13.55 7.16 19.23
CA LEU A 210 14.15 8.48 19.46
C LEU A 210 13.11 9.47 20.00
N VAL A 211 11.97 9.60 19.32
CA VAL A 211 10.86 10.45 19.78
C VAL A 211 10.36 9.97 21.14
N SER A 212 10.16 8.66 21.32
CA SER A 212 9.68 8.11 22.60
C SER A 212 10.64 8.34 23.78
N ARG A 213 11.95 8.46 23.53
CA ARG A 213 12.91 8.84 24.58
C ARG A 213 12.92 10.34 24.88
N LEU A 214 12.63 11.17 23.88
CA LEU A 214 12.59 12.63 24.03
C LEU A 214 11.28 13.10 24.67
N THR A 215 10.17 12.45 24.36
CA THR A 215 8.90 12.65 25.06
C THR A 215 8.87 11.79 26.31
N ILE A 216 9.58 12.21 27.36
CA ILE A 216 9.37 11.65 28.71
C ILE A 216 7.96 12.07 29.13
N ASP A 217 7.10 11.06 29.25
CA ASP A 217 5.69 11.24 29.54
C ASP A 217 5.53 11.84 30.96
N THR A 218 5.23 13.13 30.99
CA THR A 218 4.95 13.85 32.22
C THR A 218 3.44 13.74 32.44
N SER A 219 3.04 13.10 33.54
CA SER A 219 1.67 12.90 34.04
C SER A 219 0.74 11.95 33.24
N GLY A 220 0.64 10.68 33.66
CA GLY A 220 -0.55 9.81 33.48
C GLY A 220 -0.94 9.36 32.06
N ASP A 221 -0.53 10.06 31.00
CA ASP A 221 -0.94 9.80 29.62
C ASP A 221 -0.51 8.41 29.13
N ARG A 222 0.66 7.91 29.56
CA ARG A 222 1.09 6.54 29.24
C ARG A 222 0.14 5.48 29.77
N GLU A 223 -0.25 5.60 31.04
CA GLU A 223 -1.16 4.65 31.68
C GLU A 223 -2.53 4.73 31.02
N GLN A 224 -2.99 5.93 30.67
CA GLN A 224 -4.24 6.11 29.93
C GLN A 224 -4.17 5.52 28.51
N PHE A 225 -3.07 5.73 27.79
CA PHE A 225 -2.84 5.19 26.45
C PHE A 225 -2.86 3.66 26.45
N TYR A 226 -2.12 3.02 27.35
CA TYR A 226 -2.14 1.56 27.48
C TYR A 226 -3.50 1.05 27.99
N ALA A 227 -4.14 1.76 28.93
CA ALA A 227 -5.47 1.42 29.41
C ALA A 227 -6.55 1.54 28.31
N MET A 228 -6.41 2.47 27.37
CA MET A 228 -7.27 2.63 26.19
C MET A 228 -7.03 1.48 25.19
N LEU A 229 -5.79 1.07 24.97
CA LEU A 229 -5.43 -0.09 24.13
C LEU A 229 -5.97 -1.41 24.70
N ASP A 230 -5.87 -1.60 26.01
CA ASP A 230 -6.41 -2.76 26.73
C ASP A 230 -7.94 -2.70 26.91
N GLY A 231 -8.59 -1.61 26.47
CA GLY A 231 -10.04 -1.41 26.52
C GLY A 231 -10.61 -1.13 27.92
N THR A 232 -9.75 -0.84 28.90
CA THR A 232 -10.13 -0.53 30.28
C THR A 232 -10.61 0.92 30.46
N LEU A 233 -10.12 1.84 29.62
CA LEU A 233 -10.66 3.19 29.51
C LEU A 233 -11.48 3.34 28.21
N PRO A 234 -12.70 3.89 28.27
CA PRO A 234 -13.45 4.23 27.07
C PRO A 234 -12.73 5.34 26.31
N VAL A 235 -12.43 5.11 25.02
CA VAL A 235 -12.08 6.18 24.07
C VAL A 235 -13.20 7.21 24.12
N ASP A 236 -12.90 8.43 24.59
CA ASP A 236 -13.87 9.48 24.97
C ASP A 236 -15.25 9.34 24.28
N ARG A 237 -16.27 9.05 25.09
CA ARG A 237 -17.64 9.31 24.70
C ARG A 237 -17.80 10.83 24.67
N GLU A 238 -17.82 11.44 23.50
CA GLU A 238 -18.30 12.83 23.37
C GLU A 238 -19.63 12.98 24.12
N PRO A 239 -19.83 14.07 24.87
CA PRO A 239 -21.01 14.25 25.70
C PRO A 239 -22.29 14.26 24.83
N ALA A 240 -23.31 13.58 25.37
CA ALA A 240 -24.67 13.29 24.88
C ALA A 240 -25.18 14.10 23.66
#